data_AF-A0AAD0WWF8-F1
#
_entry.id   AF-A0AAD0WWF8-F1
#
_cell.length_a   1.000
_cell.length_b   1.000
_cell.length_c   1.000
_cell.angle_alpha   90.00
_cell.angle_beta   90.00
_cell.angle_gamma   90.00
#
_symmetry.space_group_name_H-M   'P 1'
#
loop_
_entity.id
_entity.type
_entity.pdbx_description
1 polymer ?
#
loop_
_entity_poly.entity_id
_entity_poly.type
_entity_poly.pdbx_seq_one_letter_code
_entity_poly.pdbx_strand_id
1 'polypeptide(L)'
;MANFDSLAGKIMRHLDLMNVLVDATQSMLKNSQSGNFESVEQIADNRERLINIVRLLQDEIESKLQSASTHYTSSEIDVFKSWINDVTEIVKKNDELDRQCLEELSQAKESTTREISNVYKTRKQFQGYNLNNTKTR
;
A
#
# COMPACT_ATOMS: atom_id res chain seq x y z
N MET A 1 1.57 4.03 -37.13
CA MET A 1 2.24 2.87 -36.52
C MET A 1 3.26 3.27 -35.45
N ALA A 2 4.41 3.88 -35.78
CA ALA A 2 5.45 4.19 -34.78
C ALA A 2 5.01 5.00 -33.52
N ASN A 3 4.00 5.87 -33.65
CA ASN A 3 3.48 6.66 -32.51
C ASN A 3 2.60 5.82 -31.55
N PHE A 4 1.83 4.87 -32.10
CA PHE A 4 1.01 3.95 -31.29
C PHE A 4 1.88 2.92 -30.59
N ASP A 5 2.86 2.32 -31.27
CA ASP A 5 3.75 1.32 -30.65
C ASP A 5 4.52 1.92 -29.46
N SER A 6 4.96 3.18 -29.58
CA SER A 6 5.57 3.92 -28.46
C SER A 6 4.60 4.15 -27.31
N LEU A 7 3.33 4.46 -27.59
CA LEU A 7 2.30 4.67 -26.58
C LEU A 7 1.89 3.36 -25.89
N ALA A 8 1.73 2.28 -26.65
CA ALA A 8 1.45 0.94 -26.16
C ALA A 8 2.57 0.45 -25.22
N GLY A 9 3.83 0.70 -25.57
CA GLY A 9 4.96 0.39 -24.67
C GLY A 9 4.91 1.16 -23.35
N LYS A 10 4.41 2.41 -23.34
CA LYS A 10 4.20 3.18 -22.10
C LYS A 10 3.04 2.65 -21.27
N ILE A 11 1.95 2.25 -21.93
CA ILE A 11 0.81 1.60 -21.28
C ILE A 11 1.24 0.30 -20.59
N MET A 12 2.02 -0.54 -21.27
CA MET A 12 2.55 -1.77 -20.68
C MET A 12 3.43 -1.46 -19.45
N ARG A 13 4.38 -0.53 -19.59
CA ARG A 13 5.23 -0.10 -18.47
C ARG A 13 4.42 0.47 -17.31
N HIS A 14 3.35 1.20 -17.60
CA HIS A 14 2.46 1.75 -16.57
C HIS A 14 1.77 0.63 -15.78
N LEU A 15 1.22 -0.37 -16.48
CA LEU A 15 0.61 -1.54 -15.85
C LEU A 15 1.62 -2.35 -15.04
N ASP A 16 2.84 -2.52 -15.54
CA ASP A 16 3.92 -3.18 -14.80
C ASP A 16 4.23 -2.47 -13.47
N LEU A 17 4.36 -1.14 -13.49
CA LEU A 17 4.59 -0.35 -12.28
C LEU A 17 3.40 -0.40 -11.31
N MET A 18 2.18 -0.44 -11.83
CA MET A 18 0.98 -0.63 -11.00
C MET A 18 0.93 -2.02 -10.36
N ASN A 19 1.38 -3.07 -11.05
CA ASN A 19 1.53 -4.40 -10.47
C ASN A 19 2.60 -4.42 -9.37
N VAL A 20 3.74 -3.75 -9.59
CA VAL A 20 4.76 -3.56 -8.54
C VAL A 20 4.17 -2.83 -7.32
N LEU A 21 3.27 -1.87 -7.52
CA LEU A 21 2.58 -1.20 -6.43
C LEU A 21 1.71 -2.18 -5.63
N VAL A 22 0.98 -3.07 -6.30
CA VAL A 22 0.21 -4.14 -5.64
C VAL A 22 1.13 -5.06 -4.82
N ASP A 23 2.23 -5.52 -5.41
CA ASP A 23 3.17 -6.40 -4.72
C ASP A 23 3.78 -5.73 -3.48
N ALA A 24 4.08 -4.42 -3.58
CA ALA A 24 4.53 -3.62 -2.45
C ALA A 24 3.45 -3.52 -1.36
N THR A 25 2.18 -3.29 -1.72
CA THR A 25 1.06 -3.24 -0.76
C THR A 25 0.84 -4.60 -0.08
N GLN A 26 0.93 -5.70 -0.82
CA GLN A 26 0.84 -7.05 -0.25
C GLN A 26 1.99 -7.34 0.71
N SER A 27 3.21 -6.93 0.36
CA SER A 27 4.37 -7.01 1.25
C SER A 27 4.15 -6.19 2.52
N MET A 28 3.58 -4.99 2.40
CA MET A 28 3.25 -4.13 3.54
C MET A 28 2.27 -4.81 4.50
N LEU A 29 1.19 -5.39 3.97
CA LEU A 29 0.20 -6.16 4.75
C LEU A 29 0.84 -7.37 5.44
N LYS A 30 1.69 -8.12 4.76
CA LYS A 30 2.40 -9.25 5.38
C LYS A 30 3.29 -8.79 6.53
N ASN A 31 3.98 -7.65 6.37
CA ASN A 31 4.84 -7.09 7.40
C ASN A 31 4.02 -6.58 8.59
N SER A 32 2.85 -5.94 8.37
CA SER A 32 1.97 -5.51 9.46
C SER A 32 1.45 -6.69 10.28
N GLN A 33 1.03 -7.78 9.63
CA GLN A 33 0.61 -9.02 10.28
C GLN A 33 1.72 -9.69 11.10
N SER A 34 2.97 -9.56 10.66
CA SER A 34 4.15 -10.08 11.37
C SER A 34 4.69 -9.16 12.47
N GLY A 35 4.12 -7.97 12.65
CA GLY A 35 4.60 -6.97 13.60
C GLY A 35 5.89 -6.26 13.19
N ASN A 36 6.34 -6.41 11.94
CA ASN A 36 7.55 -5.78 11.42
C ASN A 36 7.25 -4.34 10.94
N PHE A 37 6.95 -3.46 11.89
CA PHE A 37 6.47 -2.10 11.61
C PHE A 37 7.53 -1.19 10.96
N GLU A 38 8.83 -1.44 11.21
CA GLU A 38 9.91 -0.72 10.53
C GLU A 38 9.88 -0.99 9.02
N SER A 39 9.67 -2.24 8.62
CA SER A 39 9.52 -2.57 7.20
C SER A 39 8.23 -2.00 6.61
N VAL A 40 7.14 -1.92 7.39
CA VAL A 40 5.90 -1.26 6.95
C VAL A 40 6.16 0.21 6.59
N GLU A 41 6.87 0.95 7.45
CA GLU A 41 7.22 2.35 7.22
C GLU A 41 8.09 2.52 5.95
N GLN A 42 9.16 1.72 5.82
CA GLN A 42 10.02 1.75 4.65
C GLN A 42 9.28 1.42 3.35
N ILE A 43 8.34 0.46 3.39
CA ILE A 43 7.52 0.10 2.23
C ILE A 43 6.57 1.25 1.90
N ALA A 44 5.94 1.88 2.90
CA ALA A 44 5.03 3.00 2.68
C ALA A 44 5.72 4.18 1.98
N ASP A 45 6.92 4.57 2.44
CA ASP A 45 7.73 5.62 1.80
C ASP A 45 8.08 5.29 0.34
N ASN A 46 8.46 4.03 0.10
CA ASN A 46 8.77 3.57 -1.26
C ASN A 46 7.53 3.52 -2.16
N ARG A 47 6.37 3.16 -1.61
CA ARG A 47 5.08 3.18 -2.33
C ARG A 47 4.71 4.60 -2.74
N GLU A 48 4.90 5.59 -1.88
CA GLU A 48 4.64 7.00 -2.23
C GLU A 48 5.48 7.44 -3.45
N ARG A 49 6.77 7.06 -3.48
CA ARG A 49 7.64 7.34 -4.64
C ARG A 49 7.16 6.63 -5.90
N LEU A 50 6.75 5.36 -5.78
CA LEU A 50 6.23 4.58 -6.89
C LEU A 50 4.92 5.17 -7.44
N ILE A 51 4.00 5.58 -6.57
CA ILE A 51 2.74 6.24 -6.95
C ILE A 51 3.03 7.52 -7.73
N ASN A 52 4.01 8.32 -7.30
CA ASN A 52 4.41 9.51 -8.03
C ASN A 52 4.95 9.19 -9.44
N ILE A 53 5.73 8.12 -9.59
CA ILE A 53 6.22 7.67 -10.90
C ILE A 53 5.06 7.19 -11.79
N VAL A 54 4.14 6.39 -11.24
CA VAL A 54 2.94 5.91 -11.95
C VAL A 54 2.11 7.09 -12.44
N ARG A 55 1.84 8.08 -11.58
CA ARG A 55 1.09 9.29 -11.92
C ARG A 55 1.74 10.05 -13.08
N LEU A 56 3.04 10.31 -13.01
CA LEU A 56 3.74 11.03 -14.08
C LEU A 56 3.68 10.30 -15.42
N LEU A 57 3.74 8.97 -15.40
CA LEU A 57 3.61 8.15 -16.61
C LEU A 57 2.18 8.16 -17.14
N GLN A 58 1.17 8.11 -16.25
CA GLN A 58 -0.23 8.26 -16.62
C GLN A 58 -0.50 9.60 -17.30
N ASP A 59 -0.03 10.71 -16.69
CA ASP A 59 -0.17 12.06 -17.25
C ASP A 59 0.45 12.14 -18.66
N GLU A 60 1.60 11.49 -18.87
CA GLU A 60 2.26 11.44 -20.17
C GLU A 60 1.45 10.65 -21.21
N ILE A 61 0.87 9.51 -20.82
CA ILE A 61 0.02 8.69 -21.70
C ILE A 61 -1.25 9.48 -22.07
N GLU A 62 -1.92 10.08 -21.08
CA GLU A 62 -3.14 10.86 -21.29
C GLU A 62 -2.90 12.10 -22.16
N SER A 63 -1.78 12.81 -21.95
CA SER A 63 -1.39 13.95 -22.78
C SER A 63 -1.22 13.56 -24.26
N LYS A 64 -0.63 12.38 -24.52
CA LYS A 64 -0.50 11.85 -25.89
C LYS A 64 -1.83 11.42 -26.49
N LEU A 65 -2.73 10.86 -25.69
CA LEU A 65 -4.07 10.48 -26.12
C LEU A 65 -4.91 11.70 -26.53
N GLN A 66 -4.79 12.80 -25.80
CA GLN A 66 -5.53 14.05 -26.05
C GLN A 66 -4.95 14.91 -27.19
N SER A 67 -3.83 14.49 -27.80
CA SER A 67 -3.19 15.25 -28.87
C SER A 67 -4.08 15.32 -30.12
N ALA A 68 -4.59 16.53 -30.42
CA ALA A 68 -5.55 16.80 -31.49
C ALA A 68 -5.09 16.40 -32.92
N SER A 69 -3.80 16.11 -33.12
CA SER A 69 -3.25 15.67 -34.39
C SER A 69 -3.30 14.15 -34.61
N THR A 70 -3.66 13.36 -33.59
CA THR A 70 -3.58 11.90 -33.65
C THR A 70 -4.96 11.28 -33.86
N HIS A 71 -5.10 10.50 -34.93
CA HIS A 71 -6.29 9.68 -35.18
C HIS A 71 -5.98 8.23 -34.86
N TYR A 72 -6.73 7.66 -33.93
CA TYR A 72 -6.60 6.26 -33.53
C TYR A 72 -7.65 5.40 -34.26
N THR A 73 -7.23 4.22 -34.67
CA THR A 73 -8.12 3.17 -35.20
C THR A 73 -9.00 2.60 -34.09
N SER A 74 -10.09 1.92 -34.47
CA SER A 74 -10.98 1.26 -33.50
C SER A 74 -10.24 0.24 -32.63
N SER A 75 -9.30 -0.53 -33.20
CA SER A 75 -8.49 -1.49 -32.43
C SER A 75 -7.58 -0.81 -31.40
N GLU A 76 -7.00 0.34 -31.74
CA GLU A 76 -6.15 1.09 -30.81
C GLU A 76 -7.00 1.70 -29.67
N ILE A 77 -8.22 2.15 -29.97
CA ILE A 77 -9.18 2.62 -28.97
C ILE A 77 -9.58 1.50 -27.99
N ASP A 78 -9.76 0.28 -28.48
CA ASP A 78 -10.10 -0.86 -27.62
C ASP A 78 -8.95 -1.23 -26.67
N VAL A 79 -7.69 -1.05 -27.08
CA VAL A 79 -6.53 -1.16 -26.18
C VAL A 79 -6.60 -0.12 -25.05
N PHE A 80 -6.97 1.13 -25.35
CA PHE A 80 -7.10 2.16 -24.31
C PHE A 80 -8.24 1.86 -23.33
N LYS A 81 -9.37 1.34 -23.81
CA LYS A 81 -10.47 0.90 -22.92
C LYS A 81 -10.04 -0.25 -22.01
N SER A 82 -9.33 -1.23 -22.56
CA SER A 82 -8.77 -2.34 -21.75
C SER A 82 -7.83 -1.81 -20.68
N TRP A 83 -6.90 -0.93 -21.06
CA TRP A 83 -5.99 -0.30 -20.12
C TRP A 83 -6.71 0.44 -18.98
N ILE A 84 -7.74 1.24 -19.28
CA ILE A 84 -8.54 1.95 -18.26
C ILE A 84 -9.22 0.96 -17.31
N ASN A 85 -9.76 -0.15 -17.84
CA ASN A 85 -10.35 -1.20 -17.01
C ASN A 85 -9.30 -1.83 -16.10
N ASP A 86 -8.15 -2.21 -16.63
CA ASP A 86 -7.05 -2.81 -15.87
C ASP A 86 -6.57 -1.87 -14.75
N VAL A 87 -6.36 -0.59 -15.06
CA VAL A 87 -6.03 0.45 -14.07
C VAL A 87 -7.08 0.51 -12.97
N THR A 88 -8.36 0.52 -13.33
CA THR A 88 -9.48 0.59 -12.38
C THR A 88 -9.49 -0.63 -11.45
N GLU A 89 -9.27 -1.82 -11.99
CA GLU A 89 -9.21 -3.06 -11.20
C GLU A 89 -8.01 -3.06 -10.25
N ILE A 90 -6.84 -2.64 -10.72
CA ILE A 90 -5.63 -2.59 -9.90
C ILE A 90 -5.76 -1.55 -8.78
N VAL A 91 -6.35 -0.38 -9.06
CA VAL A 91 -6.63 0.63 -8.02
C VAL A 91 -7.55 0.07 -6.95
N LYS A 92 -8.65 -0.58 -7.33
CA LYS A 92 -9.57 -1.22 -6.37
C LYS A 92 -8.87 -2.27 -5.52
N LYS A 93 -8.00 -3.08 -6.13
CA LYS A 93 -7.22 -4.09 -5.40
C LYS A 93 -6.26 -3.45 -4.39
N ASN A 94 -5.57 -2.38 -4.77
CA ASN A 94 -4.68 -1.65 -3.86
C ASN A 94 -5.46 -1.02 -2.70
N ASP A 95 -6.60 -0.40 -2.97
CA ASP A 95 -7.46 0.21 -1.95
C ASP A 95 -7.93 -0.82 -0.91
N GLU A 96 -8.35 -2.00 -1.36
CA GLU A 96 -8.73 -3.08 -0.46
C GLU A 96 -7.55 -3.59 0.38
N LEU A 97 -6.36 -3.72 -0.21
CA LEU A 97 -5.16 -4.11 0.53
C LEU A 97 -4.73 -3.05 1.55
N ASP A 98 -4.84 -1.77 1.21
CA ASP A 98 -4.56 -0.66 2.13
C ASP A 98 -5.55 -0.65 3.30
N ARG A 99 -6.83 -0.89 3.04
CA ARG A 99 -7.86 -1.04 4.08
C ARG A 99 -7.52 -2.18 5.04
N GLN A 100 -7.13 -3.35 4.52
CA GLN A 100 -6.70 -4.49 5.34
C GLN A 100 -5.47 -4.14 6.17
N CYS A 101 -4.48 -3.47 5.58
CA CYS A 101 -3.27 -3.09 6.30
C CYS A 101 -3.57 -2.11 7.45
N LEU A 102 -4.46 -1.13 7.24
CA LEU A 102 -4.89 -0.20 8.28
C LEU A 102 -5.62 -0.91 9.41
N GLU A 103 -6.45 -1.90 9.09
CA GLU A 103 -7.14 -2.72 10.08
C GLU A 103 -6.16 -3.47 10.98
N GLU A 104 -5.16 -4.15 10.39
CA GLU A 104 -4.10 -4.86 11.13
C GLU A 104 -3.29 -3.92 12.03
N LEU A 105 -2.90 -2.75 11.51
CA LEU A 105 -2.16 -1.74 12.30
C LEU A 105 -3.01 -1.19 13.45
N SER A 106 -4.32 -1.01 13.25
CA SER A 106 -5.24 -0.59 14.31
C SER A 106 -5.35 -1.64 15.41
N GLN A 107 -5.49 -2.91 15.03
CA GLN A 107 -5.54 -4.02 15.99
C GLN A 107 -4.23 -4.12 16.79
N ALA A 108 -3.07 -4.00 16.13
CA ALA A 108 -1.77 -4.00 16.78
C ALA A 108 -1.62 -2.85 17.78
N LYS A 109 -2.08 -1.64 17.42
CA LYS A 109 -2.10 -0.47 18.30
C LYS A 109 -2.95 -0.72 19.55
N GLU A 110 -4.14 -1.29 19.38
CA GLU A 110 -5.02 -1.61 20.51
C GLU A 110 -4.40 -2.65 21.45
N SER A 111 -3.83 -3.74 20.90
CA SER A 111 -3.18 -4.78 21.71
C SER A 111 -2.02 -4.20 22.52
N THR A 112 -1.14 -3.45 21.87
CA THR A 112 0.00 -2.78 22.51
C THR A 112 -0.46 -1.85 23.64
N THR A 113 -1.53 -1.09 23.41
CA THR A 113 -2.09 -0.18 24.43
C THR A 113 -2.62 -0.96 25.65
N ARG A 114 -3.30 -2.08 25.42
CA ARG A 114 -3.80 -2.96 26.50
C ARG A 114 -2.63 -3.57 27.29
N GLU A 115 -1.58 -4.01 26.61
CA GLU A 115 -0.38 -4.56 27.24
C GLU A 115 0.32 -3.53 28.13
N ILE A 116 0.52 -2.30 27.64
CA ILE A 116 1.10 -1.20 28.43
C ILE A 116 0.26 -0.93 29.69
N SER A 117 -1.07 -0.89 29.55
CA SER A 117 -2.00 -0.70 30.68
C SER A 117 -1.88 -1.82 31.71
N ASN A 118 -1.77 -3.07 31.27
CA ASN A 118 -1.59 -4.23 32.13
C ASN A 118 -0.25 -4.16 32.88
N VAL A 119 0.86 -3.91 32.18
CA VAL A 119 2.19 -3.76 32.80
C VAL A 119 2.19 -2.65 33.85
N TYR A 120 1.55 -1.51 33.55
CA TYR A 120 1.43 -0.40 34.51
C TYR A 120 0.62 -0.78 35.76
N LYS A 121 -0.53 -1.45 35.60
CA LYS A 121 -1.35 -1.94 36.71
C LYS A 121 -0.58 -2.96 37.56
N THR A 122 0.08 -3.93 36.92
CA THR A 122 0.90 -4.95 37.58
C THR A 122 2.03 -4.31 38.37
N ARG A 123 2.77 -3.35 37.77
CA ARG A 123 3.82 -2.61 38.47
C ARG A 123 3.30 -1.89 39.72
N LYS A 124 2.13 -1.24 39.63
CA LYS A 124 1.50 -0.59 40.79
C LYS A 124 1.10 -1.59 41.89
N GLN A 125 0.57 -2.75 41.51
CA GLN A 125 0.23 -3.81 42.46
C GLN A 125 1.47 -4.29 43.22
N PHE A 126 2.59 -4.55 42.52
CA PHE A 126 3.84 -4.97 43.16
C PHE A 126 4.51 -3.87 44.00
N GLN A 127 4.38 -2.59 43.63
CA GLN A 127 4.87 -1.47 44.46
C GLN A 127 4.10 -1.34 45.79
N GLY A 128 2.83 -1.79 45.84
CA GLY A 128 2.04 -1.86 47.07
C GLY A 128 2.25 -3.13 47.90
N TYR A 129 2.96 -4.14 47.37
CA TYR A 129 3.30 -5.36 48.11
C TYR A 129 4.44 -5.07 49.08
N ASN A 130 4.10 -4.87 50.34
CA ASN A 130 5.06 -4.75 51.43
C ASN A 130 5.64 -6.15 51.75
N LEU A 131 6.84 -6.45 51.22
CA LEU A 131 7.54 -7.73 51.42
C LEU A 131 7.87 -8.02 52.90
N ASN A 132 7.73 -7.04 53.80
CA ASN A 132 7.98 -7.16 55.24
C ASN A 132 6.94 -7.99 56.02
N ASN A 133 5.86 -8.47 55.38
CA ASN A 133 4.82 -9.29 56.03
C ASN A 133 4.89 -10.79 55.69
N THR A 134 5.98 -11.27 55.10
CA THR A 134 6.23 -12.71 55.06
C THR A 134 6.73 -13.15 56.44
N LYS A 135 5.79 -13.52 57.33
CA LYS A 135 6.13 -14.26 58.55
C LYS A 135 6.81 -15.56 58.11
N THR A 136 8.13 -15.62 58.25
CA THR A 136 8.87 -16.88 58.35
C THR A 136 8.25 -17.69 59.48
N ARG A 137 7.66 -18.82 59.12
CA ARG A 137 7.09 -19.80 60.04
C ARG A 137 8.17 -20.78 60.46
#